data_AF-A0A955BRU9-F1
#
_entry.id   AF-A0A955BRU9-F1
#
_cell.length_a   1.000
_cell.length_b   1.000
_cell.length_c   1.000
_cell.angle_alpha   90.00
_cell.angle_beta   90.00
_cell.angle_gamma   90.00
#
_symmetry.space_group_name_H-M   'P 1'
#
loop_
_entity.id
_entity.type
_entity.pdbx_description
1 polymer ?
#
loop_
_entity_poly.entity_id
_entity_poly.type
_entity_poly.pdbx_seq_one_letter_code
_entity_poly.pdbx_strand_id
1 'polypeptide(L)'
;MSHPNRKKKFVDPQVQGALVRRLVGHWLAFIGMAAAVSFCLQVLTNPFQPIGDHIASLWRTQGPFLLVLIFMLPVFVVDTIKLSHRFAGPIYRLRQTIRGLAHGEDFQPLKFRDYDFWQGLAQDFNNMVERLRSEKGSPVRALPTSDETVDEQPAANAS
;
A
#
# COMPACT_ATOMS: atom_id res chain seq x y z
N MET A 1 19.86 21.35 -23.99
CA MET A 1 19.15 20.08 -23.69
C MET A 1 18.66 20.14 -22.25
N SER A 2 17.38 20.45 -22.07
CA SER A 2 16.76 20.65 -20.76
C SER A 2 16.05 19.36 -20.33
N HIS A 3 16.62 18.66 -19.36
CA HIS A 3 15.94 17.55 -18.70
C HIS A 3 14.72 18.08 -17.92
N PRO A 4 13.49 17.63 -18.21
CA PRO A 4 12.35 18.00 -17.39
C PRO A 4 12.47 17.30 -16.03
N ASN A 5 12.80 18.09 -15.02
CA ASN A 5 12.92 17.67 -13.63
C ASN A 5 11.53 17.22 -13.11
N ARG A 6 11.25 15.92 -13.15
CA ARG A 6 9.98 15.35 -12.68
C ARG A 6 9.96 15.24 -11.16
N LYS A 7 9.93 16.38 -10.47
CA LYS A 7 9.64 16.46 -9.02
C LYS A 7 8.14 16.31 -8.76
N LYS A 8 7.62 15.08 -8.80
CA LYS A 8 6.31 14.76 -8.21
C LYS A 8 6.36 13.38 -7.55
N LYS A 9 6.79 13.31 -6.30
CA LYS A 9 6.67 12.09 -5.48
C LYS A 9 6.38 12.39 -4.00
N PHE A 10 5.46 13.31 -3.75
CA PHE A 10 4.74 13.41 -2.49
C PHE A 10 3.27 13.64 -2.85
N VAL A 11 2.57 12.53 -3.10
CA VAL A 11 1.21 12.55 -3.67
C VAL A 11 0.15 12.89 -2.62
N ASP A 12 0.43 12.83 -1.32
CA ASP A 12 -0.51 13.38 -0.32
C ASP A 12 0.17 13.64 1.04
N PRO A 13 0.88 14.77 1.22
CA PRO A 13 1.58 15.07 2.47
C PRO A 13 0.64 15.21 3.67
N GLN A 14 -0.64 15.50 3.43
CA GLN A 14 -1.65 15.67 4.47
C GLN A 14 -2.07 14.33 5.07
N VAL A 15 -2.35 13.33 4.23
CA VAL A 15 -2.69 11.97 4.67
C VAL A 15 -1.47 11.27 5.29
N GLN A 16 -0.29 11.46 4.70
CA GLN A 16 0.96 10.91 5.22
C GLN A 16 1.34 11.50 6.56
N GLY A 17 1.23 12.82 6.72
CA GLY A 17 1.49 13.47 8.00
C GLY A 17 0.52 13.01 9.10
N ALA A 18 -0.74 12.75 8.75
CA ALA A 18 -1.72 12.20 9.69
C ALA A 18 -1.37 10.76 10.11
N LEU A 19 -1.00 9.89 9.15
CA LEU A 19 -0.60 8.51 9.43
C LEU A 19 0.69 8.44 10.24
N VAL A 20 1.72 9.20 9.85
CA VAL A 20 2.99 9.25 10.57
C VAL A 20 2.79 9.76 11.99
N ARG A 21 2.00 10.82 12.20
CA ARG A 21 1.73 11.35 13.54
C ARG A 21 0.99 10.34 14.42
N ARG A 22 0.00 9.63 13.86
CA ARG A 22 -0.67 8.53 14.58
C ARG A 22 0.32 7.43 14.93
N LEU A 23 1.15 7.01 13.97
CA LEU A 23 2.15 5.95 14.19
C LEU A 23 3.16 6.33 15.28
N VAL A 24 3.74 7.54 15.19
CA VAL A 24 4.67 8.07 16.20
C VAL A 24 3.98 8.22 17.56
N GLY A 25 2.72 8.66 17.58
CA GLY A 25 1.93 8.77 18.81
C GLY A 25 1.73 7.42 19.51
N HIS A 26 1.33 6.38 18.76
CA HIS A 26 1.21 5.02 19.31
C HIS A 26 2.58 4.47 19.73
N TRP A 27 3.65 4.79 19.00
CA TRP A 27 5.01 4.38 19.33
C TRP A 27 5.47 4.95 20.67
N LEU A 28 5.27 6.25 20.89
CA LEU A 28 5.58 6.91 22.15
C LEU A 28 4.70 6.40 23.30
N ALA A 29 3.41 6.18 23.04
CA ALA A 29 2.50 5.60 24.03
C ALA A 29 2.92 4.19 24.44
N PHE A 30 3.37 3.36 23.48
CA PHE A 30 3.89 2.02 23.75
C PHE A 30 5.16 2.07 24.62
N ILE A 31 6.12 2.94 24.28
CA ILE A 31 7.34 3.13 25.09
C ILE A 31 6.98 3.58 26.50
N GLY A 32 6.10 4.58 26.63
CA GLY A 32 5.65 5.10 27.93
C GLY A 32 4.95 4.04 28.77
N MET A 33 4.06 3.24 28.15
CA MET A 33 3.37 2.15 28.82
C MET A 33 4.34 1.06 29.29
N ALA A 34 5.26 0.64 28.43
CA ALA A 34 6.27 -0.37 28.78
C ALA A 34 7.18 0.13 29.92
N ALA A 35 7.60 1.39 29.88
CA ALA A 35 8.38 2.01 30.95
C ALA A 35 7.60 2.07 32.27
N ALA A 36 6.31 2.46 32.23
CA ALA A 36 5.44 2.52 33.40
C ALA A 36 5.22 1.14 34.03
N VAL A 37 4.95 0.12 33.22
CA VAL A 37 4.82 -1.27 33.69
C VAL A 37 6.12 -1.75 34.30
N SER A 38 7.26 -1.54 33.62
CA SER A 38 8.58 -1.94 34.12
C SER A 38 8.93 -1.23 35.44
N PHE A 39 8.60 0.05 35.58
CA PHE A 39 8.79 0.80 36.81
C PHE A 39 7.92 0.26 37.95
N CYS A 40 6.63 0.02 37.69
CA CYS A 40 5.71 -0.55 38.66
C CYS A 40 6.20 -1.91 39.18
N LEU A 41 6.65 -2.79 38.27
CA LEU A 41 7.22 -4.09 38.64
C LEU A 41 8.49 -3.95 39.49
N GLN A 42 9.38 -2.99 39.18
CA GLN A 42 10.58 -2.75 40.00
C GLN A 42 10.23 -2.28 41.41
N VAL A 43 9.30 -1.36 41.56
CA VAL A 43 8.85 -0.85 42.86
C VAL A 43 8.19 -1.95 43.68
N LEU A 44 7.36 -2.80 43.06
CA LEU A 44 6.74 -3.94 43.74
C LEU A 44 7.77 -5.00 44.17
N THR A 45 8.81 -5.23 43.36
CA THR A 45 9.83 -6.24 43.66
C THR A 45 10.78 -5.77 44.75
N ASN A 46 11.14 -4.48 44.78
CA ASN A 46 12.08 -3.92 45.76
C ASN A 46 11.63 -2.52 46.23
N PRO A 47 10.64 -2.42 47.15
CA PRO A 47 10.03 -1.15 47.53
C PRO A 47 10.91 -0.23 48.38
N PHE A 48 12.00 -0.75 48.95
CA PHE A 48 12.90 0.01 49.83
C PHE A 48 14.10 0.63 49.08
N GLN A 49 14.19 0.48 47.76
CA GLN A 49 15.26 1.09 46.99
C GLN A 49 14.96 2.57 46.66
N PRO A 50 16.00 3.43 46.63
CA PRO A 50 15.86 4.80 46.16
C PRO A 50 15.32 4.88 44.72
N ILE A 51 14.47 5.87 44.44
CA ILE A 51 13.91 6.11 43.10
C ILE A 51 15.01 6.30 42.05
N GLY A 52 16.13 6.92 42.42
CA GLY A 52 17.28 7.09 41.53
C GLY A 52 17.86 5.76 41.04
N ASP A 53 17.89 4.74 41.89
CA ASP A 53 18.42 3.42 41.54
C ASP A 53 17.47 2.66 40.63
N HIS A 54 16.15 2.83 40.82
CA HIS A 54 15.15 2.33 39.87
C HIS A 54 15.33 2.94 38.48
N ILE A 55 15.54 4.26 38.38
CA ILE A 55 15.77 4.93 37.09
C ILE A 55 17.06 4.43 36.43
N ALA A 56 18.15 4.31 37.19
CA ALA A 56 19.42 3.81 36.66
C ALA A 56 19.32 2.34 36.20
N SER A 57 18.59 1.52 36.94
CA SER A 57 18.30 0.13 36.59
C SER A 57 17.46 0.02 35.31
N LEU A 58 16.42 0.85 35.19
CA LEU A 58 15.60 0.94 33.98
C LEU A 58 16.43 1.38 32.78
N TRP A 59 17.28 2.40 32.91
CA TRP A 59 18.13 2.85 31.82
C TRP A 59 19.12 1.78 31.36
N ARG A 60 19.74 1.06 32.30
CA ARG A 60 20.70 0.00 31.99
C ARG A 60 20.05 -1.21 31.31
N THR A 61 18.84 -1.55 31.74
CA THR A 61 18.10 -2.72 31.23
C THR A 61 17.37 -2.42 29.94
N GLN A 62 16.66 -1.29 29.89
CA GLN A 62 15.79 -0.90 28.78
C GLN A 62 16.52 -0.06 27.71
N GLY A 63 17.66 0.55 28.03
CA GLY A 63 18.44 1.39 27.11
C GLY A 63 18.76 0.72 25.76
N PRO A 64 19.28 -0.51 25.74
CA PRO A 64 19.52 -1.23 24.49
C PRO A 64 18.24 -1.44 23.66
N PHE A 65 17.11 -1.78 24.31
CA PHE A 65 15.82 -1.96 23.64
C PHE A 65 15.26 -0.63 23.10
N LEU A 66 15.38 0.46 23.85
CA LEU A 66 14.99 1.80 23.40
C LEU A 66 15.79 2.22 22.16
N LEU A 67 17.09 1.93 22.14
CA LEU A 67 17.93 2.20 20.99
C LEU A 67 17.45 1.42 19.77
N VAL A 68 17.19 0.12 19.90
CA VAL A 68 16.59 -0.69 18.83
C VAL A 68 15.26 -0.10 18.35
N LEU A 69 14.38 0.31 19.27
CA LEU A 69 13.10 0.93 18.91
C LEU A 69 13.28 2.23 18.11
N ILE A 70 14.20 3.10 18.52
CA ILE A 70 14.47 4.35 17.80
C ILE A 70 14.99 4.07 16.39
N PHE A 71 15.88 3.08 16.23
CA PHE A 71 16.38 2.68 14.92
C PHE A 71 15.32 1.97 14.05
N MET A 72 14.35 1.30 14.67
CA MET A 72 13.23 0.66 13.97
C MET A 72 12.17 1.66 13.52
N LEU A 73 11.97 2.75 14.26
CA LEU A 73 10.97 3.78 13.93
C LEU A 73 11.02 4.27 12.46
N PRO A 74 12.18 4.68 11.89
CA PRO A 74 12.23 5.11 10.49
C PRO A 74 11.87 3.98 9.51
N VAL A 75 12.20 2.72 9.82
CA VAL A 75 11.83 1.57 9.00
C VAL A 75 10.32 1.41 8.97
N PHE A 76 9.66 1.43 10.14
CA PHE A 76 8.20 1.35 10.25
C PHE A 76 7.49 2.52 9.56
N VAL A 77 8.01 3.75 9.71
CA VAL A 77 7.47 4.94 9.05
C VAL A 77 7.55 4.80 7.53
N VAL A 78 8.72 4.43 6.99
CA VAL A 78 8.91 4.27 5.55
C VAL A 78 8.03 3.14 5.01
N ASP A 79 7.93 2.02 5.71
CA ASP A 79 7.10 0.89 5.30
C ASP A 79 5.61 1.26 5.27
N THR A 80 5.13 1.93 6.32
CA THR A 80 3.74 2.42 6.41
C THR A 80 3.41 3.39 5.26
N ILE A 81 4.32 4.32 4.96
CA ILE A 81 4.15 5.28 3.86
C ILE A 81 4.13 4.55 2.50
N LYS A 82 5.04 3.60 2.28
CA LYS A 82 5.08 2.80 1.05
C LYS A 82 3.80 2.01 0.86
N LEU A 83 3.31 1.39 1.93
CA LEU A 83 2.06 0.63 1.92
C LEU A 83 0.88 1.55 1.57
N SER A 84 0.76 2.71 2.24
CA SER A 84 -0.27 3.72 1.94
C SER A 84 -0.24 4.18 0.47
N HIS A 85 0.95 4.41 -0.09
CA HIS A 85 1.10 4.76 -1.50
C HIS A 85 0.63 3.65 -2.45
N ARG A 86 0.95 2.40 -2.11
CA ARG A 86 0.52 1.24 -2.87
C ARG A 86 -1.00 1.09 -2.89
N PHE A 87 -1.68 1.53 -1.82
CA PHE A 87 -3.14 1.60 -1.77
C PHE A 87 -3.73 2.76 -2.58
N ALA A 88 -3.14 3.94 -2.50
CA ALA A 88 -3.67 5.14 -3.16
C ALA A 88 -3.63 5.07 -4.70
N GLY A 89 -2.60 4.45 -5.27
CA GLY A 89 -2.41 4.36 -6.73
C GLY A 89 -3.56 3.64 -7.47
N PRO A 90 -3.90 2.39 -7.10
CA PRO A 90 -5.02 1.65 -7.67
C PRO A 90 -6.37 2.38 -7.53
N ILE A 91 -6.65 2.94 -6.35
CA ILE A 91 -7.90 3.66 -6.09
C ILE A 91 -8.03 4.92 -6.93
N TYR A 92 -6.93 5.66 -7.12
CA TYR A 92 -6.91 6.82 -8.01
C TYR A 92 -7.22 6.42 -9.47
N ARG A 93 -6.61 5.34 -9.96
CA ARG A 93 -6.89 4.81 -11.32
C ARG A 93 -8.34 4.36 -11.48
N LEU A 94 -8.91 3.68 -10.48
CA LEU A 94 -10.32 3.31 -10.46
C LEU A 94 -11.23 4.55 -10.56
N ARG A 95 -10.99 5.56 -9.72
CA ARG A 95 -11.76 6.81 -9.73
C ARG A 95 -11.69 7.52 -11.09
N GLN A 96 -10.52 7.52 -11.72
CA GLN A 96 -10.35 8.10 -13.06
C GLN A 96 -11.14 7.32 -14.12
N THR A 97 -11.10 5.99 -14.06
CA THR A 97 -11.84 5.11 -14.99
C THR A 97 -13.35 5.30 -14.85
N ILE A 98 -13.87 5.36 -13.62
CA ILE A 98 -15.28 5.66 -13.34
C ILE A 98 -15.67 7.03 -13.92
N ARG A 99 -14.82 8.04 -13.74
CA ARG A 99 -15.08 9.38 -14.27
C ARG A 99 -15.07 9.40 -15.80
N GLY A 100 -14.11 8.77 -16.46
CA GLY A 100 -14.06 8.67 -17.91
C GLY A 100 -15.32 7.99 -18.47
N LEU A 101 -15.70 6.87 -17.87
CA LEU A 101 -16.92 6.15 -18.25
C LEU A 101 -18.19 6.99 -18.05
N ALA A 102 -18.26 7.80 -16.99
CA ALA A 102 -19.36 8.73 -16.75
C ALA A 102 -19.42 9.87 -17.78
N HIS A 103 -18.31 10.22 -18.42
CA HIS A 103 -18.26 11.22 -19.51
C HIS A 103 -18.49 10.60 -20.90
N GLY A 104 -18.76 9.29 -20.96
CA GLY A 104 -18.98 8.58 -22.23
C GLY A 104 -17.70 8.17 -22.95
N GLU A 105 -16.54 8.20 -22.28
CA GLU A 105 -15.29 7.67 -22.85
C GLU A 105 -15.38 6.15 -23.05
N ASP A 106 -14.61 5.64 -24.03
CA ASP A 106 -14.52 4.21 -24.28
C ASP A 106 -13.93 3.46 -23.07
N PHE A 107 -14.56 2.33 -22.74
CA PHE A 107 -14.13 1.53 -21.60
C PHE A 107 -12.86 0.77 -21.97
N GLN A 108 -11.84 0.98 -21.15
CA GLN A 108 -10.66 0.12 -21.13
C GLN A 108 -10.70 -0.72 -19.85
N PRO A 109 -10.54 -2.05 -19.95
CA PRO A 109 -10.50 -2.93 -18.79
C PRO A 109 -9.46 -2.45 -17.77
N LEU A 110 -9.91 -2.30 -16.53
CA LEU A 110 -9.05 -1.89 -15.43
C LEU A 110 -8.13 -3.07 -15.07
N LYS A 111 -6.83 -2.91 -15.28
CA LYS A 111 -5.81 -3.87 -14.83
C LYS A 111 -4.87 -3.22 -13.80
N PHE A 112 -4.85 -3.79 -12.60
CA PHE A 112 -3.87 -3.46 -11.57
C PHE A 112 -2.63 -4.35 -11.70
N ARG A 113 -1.54 -3.98 -11.00
CA ARG A 113 -0.27 -4.73 -11.08
C ARG A 113 -0.39 -6.04 -10.29
N ASP A 114 0.34 -7.07 -10.73
CA ASP A 114 0.12 -8.46 -10.30
C ASP A 114 0.16 -8.71 -8.79
N TYR A 115 0.88 -7.87 -8.04
CA TYR A 115 1.00 -8.03 -6.59
C TYR A 115 -0.02 -7.22 -5.77
N ASP A 116 -0.94 -6.46 -6.36
CA ASP A 116 -1.85 -5.61 -5.57
C ASP A 116 -3.07 -6.39 -5.05
N PHE A 117 -3.41 -6.16 -3.77
CA PHE A 117 -4.62 -6.68 -3.09
C PHE A 117 -5.95 -6.35 -3.80
N TRP A 118 -5.90 -5.54 -4.85
CA TRP A 118 -7.04 -4.95 -5.55
C TRP A 118 -7.41 -5.66 -6.85
N GLN A 119 -6.72 -6.74 -7.23
CA GLN A 119 -7.05 -7.48 -8.45
C GLN A 119 -8.52 -7.94 -8.50
N GLY A 120 -9.05 -8.46 -7.39
CA GLY A 120 -10.45 -8.83 -7.27
C GLY A 120 -11.39 -7.65 -7.55
N LEU A 121 -11.10 -6.47 -6.96
CA LEU A 121 -11.90 -5.26 -7.18
C LEU A 121 -11.86 -4.80 -8.66
N ALA A 122 -10.71 -4.91 -9.33
CA ALA A 122 -10.62 -4.63 -10.76
C ALA A 122 -11.47 -5.59 -11.57
N GLN A 123 -11.43 -6.89 -11.25
CA GLN A 123 -12.21 -7.90 -11.96
C GLN A 123 -13.71 -7.68 -11.76
N ASP A 124 -14.15 -7.43 -10.51
CA ASP A 124 -15.55 -7.12 -10.19
C ASP A 124 -16.03 -5.87 -10.92
N PHE A 125 -15.20 -4.82 -10.96
CA PHE A 125 -15.50 -3.59 -11.69
C PHE A 125 -15.64 -3.83 -13.20
N ASN A 126 -14.71 -4.59 -13.80
CA ASN A 126 -14.75 -4.89 -15.23
C ASN A 126 -16.00 -5.70 -15.59
N ASN A 127 -16.31 -6.74 -14.81
CA ASN A 127 -17.51 -7.56 -14.99
C ASN A 127 -18.80 -6.72 -14.88
N MET A 128 -18.86 -5.78 -13.93
CA MET A 128 -20.00 -4.88 -13.77
C MET A 128 -20.19 -3.99 -15.00
N VAL A 129 -19.12 -3.36 -15.50
CA VAL A 129 -19.22 -2.48 -16.68
C VAL A 129 -19.58 -3.27 -17.94
N GLU A 130 -19.04 -4.47 -18.09
CA GLU A 130 -19.35 -5.37 -19.21
C GLU A 130 -20.83 -5.78 -19.22
N ARG A 131 -21.39 -6.15 -18.06
CA ARG A 131 -22.82 -6.44 -17.92
C ARG A 131 -23.70 -5.25 -18.30
N LEU A 132 -23.41 -4.07 -17.76
CA LEU A 132 -24.15 -2.83 -18.05
C LEU A 132 -24.09 -2.45 -19.53
N ARG A 133 -23.00 -2.79 -20.23
CA ARG A 133 -22.85 -2.59 -21.68
C ARG A 133 -23.61 -3.64 -22.48
N SER A 134 -23.59 -4.90 -22.06
CA SER A 134 -24.34 -5.98 -22.72
C SER A 134 -25.85 -5.79 -22.62
N GLU A 135 -26.37 -5.28 -21.50
CA GLU A 135 -27.80 -4.98 -21.32
C GLU A 135 -28.27 -3.78 -22.17
N LYS A 136 -27.36 -2.85 -22.51
CA LYS A 136 -27.65 -1.71 -23.39
C LYS A 136 -27.56 -2.03 -24.89
N GLY A 137 -27.31 -3.28 -25.28
CA GLY A 137 -27.47 -3.73 -26.67
C GLY A 137 -26.43 -3.20 -27.66
N SER A 138 -25.19 -2.95 -27.25
CA SER A 138 -24.08 -2.79 -28.21
C SER A 138 -23.32 -4.10 -28.37
N PRO A 139 -23.37 -4.75 -29.55
CA PRO A 139 -22.60 -5.97 -29.80
C PRO A 139 -21.13 -5.58 -29.89
N VAL A 140 -20.36 -5.90 -28.85
CA VAL A 140 -18.91 -5.73 -28.89
C VAL A 140 -18.36 -6.76 -29.88
N ARG A 141 -17.85 -6.24 -30.99
CA ARG A 141 -16.94 -6.96 -31.88
C ARG A 141 -15.74 -7.36 -31.04
N ALA A 142 -15.69 -8.64 -30.67
CA ALA A 142 -14.51 -9.25 -30.09
C ALA A 142 -13.29 -8.85 -30.94
N LEU A 143 -12.32 -8.19 -30.31
CA LEU A 143 -11.00 -8.07 -30.92
C LEU A 143 -10.49 -9.50 -31.11
N PRO A 144 -9.96 -9.84 -32.30
CA PRO A 144 -9.43 -11.17 -32.53
C PRO A 144 -8.30 -11.37 -31.51
N THR A 145 -8.48 -12.37 -30.65
CA THR A 145 -7.38 -13.02 -29.94
C THR A 145 -6.37 -13.42 -31.00
N SER A 146 -5.25 -12.71 -31.04
CA SER A 146 -4.07 -13.07 -31.83
C SER A 146 -3.47 -14.34 -31.23
N ASP A 147 -4.10 -15.47 -31.51
CA ASP A 147 -3.60 -16.82 -31.22
C ASP A 147 -4.15 -17.83 -32.23
N GLU A 148 -4.27 -17.41 -33.49
CA GLU A 148 -4.44 -18.31 -34.64
C GLU A 148 -3.11 -18.37 -35.38
N THR A 149 -2.14 -19.09 -34.81
CA THR A 149 -1.04 -19.66 -35.60
C THR A 149 -1.64 -20.75 -36.47
N VAL A 150 -2.17 -20.36 -37.63
CA VAL A 150 -2.37 -21.26 -38.77
C VAL A 150 -0.97 -21.66 -39.22
N ASP A 151 -0.52 -22.83 -38.80
CA ASP A 151 0.65 -23.46 -39.40
C ASP A 151 0.25 -23.91 -40.81
N GLU A 152 0.83 -23.23 -41.77
CA GLU A 152 0.54 -23.31 -43.20
C GLU A 152 1.10 -24.63 -43.75
N GLN A 153 0.21 -25.51 -44.19
CA GLN A 153 0.54 -26.73 -44.90
C GLN A 153 0.49 -26.45 -46.41
N PRO A 154 1.60 -26.45 -47.18
CA PRO A 154 1.51 -26.38 -48.62
C PRO A 154 1.57 -27.79 -49.21
N ALA A 155 0.42 -28.25 -49.71
CA ALA A 155 0.38 -29.23 -50.77
C ALA A 155 0.68 -28.51 -52.10
N ALA A 156 1.79 -28.83 -52.75
CA ALA A 156 2.01 -28.51 -54.15
C ALA A 156 2.76 -29.67 -54.83
N ASN A 157 1.96 -30.43 -55.57
CA ASN A 157 2.34 -31.43 -56.54
C ASN A 157 2.90 -30.72 -57.80
N ALA A 158 4.09 -31.09 -58.26
CA ALA A 158 4.53 -30.87 -59.65
C ALA A 158 5.72 -31.78 -60.00
N SER A 159 5.44 -32.73 -60.91
CA SER A 159 6.33 -33.46 -61.82
C SER A 159 7.18 -34.61 -61.26
#